data_AF-A0A7T3DVZ0-F1
#
_entry.id   AF-A0A7T3DVZ0-F1
#
_cell.length_a   1.000
_cell.length_b   1.000
_cell.length_c   1.000
_cell.angle_alpha   90.00
_cell.angle_beta   90.00
_cell.angle_gamma   90.00
#
_symmetry.space_group_name_H-M   'P 1'
#
loop_
_entity.id
_entity.type
_entity.pdbx_description
1 polymer ?
#
loop_
_entity_poly.entity_id
_entity_poly.type
_entity_poly.pdbx_seq_one_letter_code
_entity_poly.pdbx_strand_id
1 'polypeptide(L)'
;MLRKKEGFTQQEVADFFGIQQAVYQKWESGNRKPSYENLSLLACIFDVSIDYLLSDYLEISKETFLKLKKEKEEEKKKLFSARLKELRLQHGISQEELAEQIGIKRNSYSDWENGKCKPSYEKLEKIADFFEISLDWLFGRK
;
A
#
# COMPACT_ATOMS: atom_id res chain seq x y z
N MET A 1 -24.04 4.54 -20.54
CA MET A 1 -24.45 5.36 -19.39
C MET A 1 -25.73 4.78 -18.80
N LEU A 2 -25.73 4.42 -17.52
CA LEU A 2 -26.85 3.74 -16.83
C LEU A 2 -28.16 4.53 -16.93
N ARG A 3 -28.14 5.82 -16.61
CA ARG A 3 -29.35 6.66 -16.69
C ARG A 3 -30.04 6.69 -18.05
N LYS A 4 -29.27 6.58 -19.15
CA LYS A 4 -29.83 6.59 -20.52
C LYS A 4 -30.55 5.29 -20.85
N LYS A 5 -30.13 4.16 -20.25
CA LYS A 5 -30.80 2.87 -20.41
C LYS A 5 -32.16 2.87 -19.70
N GLU A 6 -32.21 3.50 -18.54
CA GLU A 6 -33.43 3.71 -17.75
C GLU A 6 -34.28 4.92 -18.21
N GLY A 7 -33.84 5.65 -19.25
CA GLY A 7 -34.60 6.77 -19.82
C GLY A 7 -34.48 8.12 -19.11
N PHE A 8 -33.64 8.26 -18.08
CA PHE A 8 -33.49 9.50 -17.32
C PHE A 8 -32.54 10.53 -17.97
N THR A 9 -32.92 11.81 -17.84
CA THR A 9 -32.11 12.98 -18.15
C THR A 9 -31.11 13.28 -17.03
N GLN A 10 -30.10 14.11 -17.31
CA GLN A 10 -29.14 14.53 -16.26
C GLN A 10 -29.81 15.36 -15.16
N GLN A 11 -30.85 16.12 -15.50
CA GLN A 11 -31.58 16.95 -14.55
C GLN A 11 -32.40 16.09 -13.60
N GLU A 12 -33.19 15.15 -14.12
CA GLU A 12 -33.98 14.23 -13.30
C GLU A 12 -33.12 13.43 -12.32
N VAL A 13 -31.95 12.95 -12.79
CA VAL A 13 -31.04 12.25 -11.89
C VAL A 13 -30.52 13.21 -10.83
N ALA A 14 -30.10 14.43 -11.18
CA ALA A 14 -29.61 15.41 -10.21
C ALA A 14 -30.68 15.79 -9.16
N ASP A 15 -31.94 15.87 -9.57
CA ASP A 15 -33.08 16.15 -8.70
C ASP A 15 -33.26 15.04 -7.64
N PHE A 16 -33.03 13.77 -7.99
CA PHE A 16 -33.06 12.67 -7.02
C PHE A 16 -32.06 12.81 -5.86
N PHE A 17 -30.92 13.47 -6.11
CA PHE A 17 -29.88 13.70 -5.09
C PHE A 17 -29.94 15.11 -4.49
N GLY A 18 -30.87 15.96 -4.92
CA GLY A 18 -30.92 17.37 -4.51
C GLY A 18 -29.65 18.15 -4.89
N ILE A 19 -29.00 17.77 -5.99
CA ILE A 19 -27.79 18.43 -6.49
C ILE A 19 -28.06 19.22 -7.77
N GLN A 20 -27.18 20.16 -8.11
CA GLN A 20 -27.26 20.84 -9.40
C GLN A 20 -26.90 19.89 -10.54
N GLN A 21 -27.59 19.99 -11.68
CA GLN A 21 -27.28 19.23 -12.91
C GLN A 21 -25.80 19.31 -13.31
N ALA A 22 -25.19 20.49 -13.18
CA ALA A 22 -23.77 20.69 -13.48
C ALA A 22 -22.84 19.84 -12.59
N VAL A 23 -23.27 19.48 -11.38
CA VAL A 23 -22.53 18.57 -10.50
C VAL A 23 -22.61 17.14 -11.03
N TYR A 24 -23.80 16.68 -11.40
CA TYR A 24 -24.01 15.35 -12.00
C TYR A 24 -23.28 15.19 -13.34
N GLN A 25 -23.29 16.23 -14.19
CA GLN A 25 -22.56 16.24 -15.46
C GLN A 25 -21.05 15.99 -15.25
N LYS A 26 -20.47 16.60 -14.20
CA LYS A 26 -19.05 16.39 -13.83
C LYS A 26 -18.78 14.98 -13.31
N TRP A 27 -19.78 14.31 -12.74
CA TRP A 27 -19.69 12.90 -12.38
C TRP A 27 -19.64 12.02 -13.62
N GLU A 28 -20.53 12.22 -14.59
CA GLU A 28 -20.53 11.47 -15.83
C GLU A 28 -19.26 11.68 -16.67
N SER A 29 -18.65 12.87 -16.59
CA SER A 29 -17.42 13.18 -17.32
C SER A 29 -16.13 12.77 -16.60
N GLY A 30 -16.22 12.16 -15.41
CA GLY A 30 -15.05 11.77 -14.60
C GLY A 30 -14.27 12.93 -13.96
N ASN A 31 -14.69 14.18 -14.18
CA ASN A 31 -14.01 15.38 -13.66
C ASN A 31 -14.25 15.59 -12.16
N ARG A 32 -15.28 14.94 -11.61
CA ARG A 32 -15.58 14.95 -10.17
C ARG A 32 -16.13 13.58 -9.76
N LYS A 33 -15.75 13.11 -8.58
CA LYS A 33 -16.32 11.89 -8.01
C LYS A 33 -17.52 12.21 -7.11
N PRO A 34 -18.63 11.46 -7.19
CA PRO A 34 -19.67 11.50 -6.17
C PRO A 34 -19.11 11.09 -4.79
N SER A 35 -19.76 11.55 -3.72
CA SER A 35 -19.49 11.05 -2.36
C SER A 35 -19.96 9.59 -2.22
N TYR A 36 -19.53 8.91 -1.15
CA TYR A 36 -19.98 7.53 -0.86
C TYR A 36 -21.49 7.42 -0.73
N GLU A 37 -22.14 8.38 -0.04
CA GLU A 37 -23.59 8.44 0.08
C GLU A 37 -24.28 8.52 -1.30
N ASN A 38 -23.79 9.41 -2.17
CA ASN A 38 -24.32 9.55 -3.53
C ASN A 38 -24.04 8.30 -4.38
N LEU A 39 -22.91 7.62 -4.20
CA LEU A 39 -22.63 6.34 -4.87
C LEU A 39 -23.60 5.24 -4.45
N SER A 40 -23.89 5.13 -3.15
CA SER A 40 -24.87 4.17 -2.63
C SER A 40 -26.26 4.46 -3.18
N LEU A 41 -26.67 5.73 -3.22
CA LEU A 41 -27.95 6.14 -3.79
C LEU A 41 -28.02 5.87 -5.31
N LEU A 42 -26.94 6.12 -6.06
CA LEU A 42 -26.84 5.76 -7.49
C LEU A 42 -27.00 4.25 -7.70
N ALA A 43 -26.37 3.44 -6.85
CA ALA A 43 -26.45 1.98 -6.90
C ALA A 43 -27.90 1.51 -6.69
N CYS A 44 -28.60 2.10 -5.71
CA CYS A 44 -30.01 1.82 -5.46
C CYS A 44 -30.93 2.28 -6.60
N ILE A 45 -30.75 3.49 -7.13
CA ILE A 45 -31.61 4.05 -8.19
C ILE A 45 -31.50 3.26 -9.49
N PHE A 46 -30.30 2.80 -9.84
CA PHE A 46 -30.05 2.06 -11.07
C PHE A 46 -30.07 0.54 -10.91
N ASP A 47 -30.43 0.05 -9.73
CA ASP A 47 -30.45 -1.39 -9.39
C ASP A 47 -29.15 -2.12 -9.81
N VAL A 48 -28.01 -1.54 -9.43
CA VAL A 48 -26.68 -2.11 -9.68
C VAL A 48 -25.86 -2.16 -8.39
N SER A 49 -24.84 -3.02 -8.36
CA SER A 49 -23.88 -2.99 -7.25
C SER A 49 -23.02 -1.72 -7.29
N ILE A 50 -22.55 -1.29 -6.12
CA ILE A 50 -21.54 -0.22 -6.04
C ILE A 50 -20.28 -0.64 -6.82
N ASP A 51 -19.91 -1.92 -6.80
CA ASP A 51 -18.79 -2.46 -7.58
C ASP A 51 -18.97 -2.25 -9.09
N TYR A 52 -20.20 -2.35 -9.62
CA TYR A 52 -20.49 -2.06 -11.02
C TYR A 52 -20.28 -0.58 -11.34
N LEU A 53 -20.68 0.33 -10.45
CA LEU A 53 -20.42 1.77 -10.62
C LEU A 53 -18.94 2.13 -10.52
N LEU A 54 -18.17 1.31 -9.80
CA LEU A 54 -16.74 1.49 -9.59
C LEU A 54 -15.88 0.64 -10.52
N SER A 55 -16.45 -0.09 -11.49
CA SER A 55 -15.70 -1.02 -12.33
C SER A 55 -14.51 -0.36 -13.04
N ASP A 56 -14.70 0.88 -13.51
CA ASP A 56 -13.67 1.66 -14.19
C ASP A 56 -12.59 2.18 -13.21
N TYR A 57 -12.90 2.27 -11.90
CA TYR A 57 -11.92 2.56 -10.85
C TYR A 57 -11.17 1.31 -10.35
N LEU A 58 -11.76 0.14 -10.55
CA LEU A 58 -11.18 -1.15 -10.19
C LEU A 58 -10.14 -1.61 -11.23
N GLU A 59 -9.78 -0.78 -12.22
CA GLU A 59 -8.70 -1.02 -13.19
C GLU A 59 -7.32 -1.28 -12.55
N ILE A 60 -7.14 -1.04 -11.24
CA ILE A 60 -6.14 -1.81 -10.50
C ILE A 60 -6.69 -3.23 -10.35
N SER A 61 -6.51 -4.03 -11.40
CA SER A 61 -6.87 -5.44 -11.37
C SER A 61 -6.23 -6.09 -10.14
N LYS A 62 -6.86 -7.15 -9.61
CA LYS A 62 -6.30 -7.90 -8.47
C LYS A 62 -4.83 -8.27 -8.72
N GLU A 63 -4.48 -8.58 -9.96
CA GLU A 63 -3.11 -8.85 -10.40
C GLU A 63 -2.20 -7.63 -10.22
N THR A 64 -2.64 -6.45 -10.64
CA THR A 64 -1.91 -5.19 -10.48
C THR A 64 -1.72 -4.83 -9.00
N PHE A 65 -2.75 -4.97 -8.17
CA PHE A 65 -2.64 -4.74 -6.73
C PHE A 65 -1.63 -5.70 -6.08
N LEU A 66 -1.71 -6.99 -6.41
CA LEU A 66 -0.78 -8.00 -5.91
C LEU A 66 0.65 -7.74 -6.38
N LYS A 67 0.83 -7.27 -7.62
CA LYS A 67 2.13 -6.86 -8.16
C LYS A 67 2.71 -5.70 -7.36
N LEU A 68 1.97 -4.61 -7.20
CA LEU A 68 2.40 -3.44 -6.43
C LEU A 68 2.72 -3.78 -4.97
N LYS A 69 1.93 -4.66 -4.35
CA LYS A 69 2.19 -5.13 -2.99
C LYS A 69 3.52 -5.88 -2.91
N LYS A 70 3.78 -6.80 -3.84
CA LYS A 70 5.04 -7.56 -3.91
C LYS A 70 6.25 -6.64 -4.16
N GLU A 71 6.12 -5.68 -5.07
CA GLU A 71 7.19 -4.71 -5.37
C GLU A 71 7.56 -3.89 -4.13
N LYS A 72 6.57 -3.38 -3.39
CA LYS A 72 6.79 -2.66 -2.13
C LYS A 72 7.42 -3.54 -1.03
N GLU A 73 7.03 -4.80 -0.94
CA GLU A 73 7.63 -5.74 0.02
C GLU A 73 9.10 -6.03 -0.31
N GLU A 74 9.43 -6.17 -1.60
CA GLU A 74 10.79 -6.37 -2.07
C GLU A 74 11.66 -5.12 -1.89
N GLU A 75 11.10 -3.92 -2.13
CA GLU A 75 11.76 -2.65 -1.84
C GLU A 75 12.09 -2.50 -0.35
N LYS A 76 11.12 -2.77 0.53
CA LYS A 76 11.34 -2.76 1.99
C LYS A 76 12.42 -3.75 2.42
N LYS A 77 12.43 -4.94 1.82
CA LYS A 77 13.42 -5.98 2.11
C LYS A 77 14.82 -5.53 1.71
N LYS A 78 14.98 -4.92 0.54
CA LYS A 78 16.24 -4.33 0.06
C LYS A 78 16.71 -3.17 0.93
N LEU A 79 15.80 -2.29 1.34
CA LEU A 79 16.10 -1.17 2.23
C LEU A 79 16.62 -1.66 3.59
N PHE A 80 15.94 -2.64 4.18
CA PHE A 80 16.35 -3.27 5.44
C PHE A 80 17.77 -3.85 5.35
N SER A 81 18.03 -4.66 4.33
CA SER A 81 19.34 -5.31 4.18
C SER A 81 20.46 -4.31 3.90
N ALA A 82 20.17 -3.25 3.14
CA ALA A 82 21.11 -2.16 2.89
C ALA A 82 21.46 -1.41 4.18
N ARG A 83 20.48 -1.09 5.02
CA ARG A 83 20.73 -0.40 6.30
C ARG A 83 21.50 -1.24 7.31
N LEU A 84 21.22 -2.53 7.41
CA LEU A 84 22.03 -3.41 8.26
C LEU A 84 23.50 -3.36 7.85
N LYS A 85 23.76 -3.47 6.55
CA LYS A 85 25.11 -3.40 6.01
C LYS A 85 25.76 -2.04 6.26
N GLU A 86 25.01 -0.97 6.09
CA GLU A 86 25.46 0.40 6.36
C GLU A 86 25.86 0.58 7.83
N LEU A 87 24.98 0.23 8.78
CA LEU A 87 25.26 0.31 10.22
C LEU A 87 26.52 -0.48 10.59
N ARG A 88 26.64 -1.70 10.09
CA ARG A 88 27.81 -2.55 10.34
C ARG A 88 29.09 -1.88 9.84
N LEU A 89 29.07 -1.32 8.63
CA LEU A 89 30.23 -0.64 8.05
C LEU A 89 30.56 0.67 8.79
N GLN A 90 29.57 1.41 9.25
CA GLN A 90 29.77 2.61 10.09
C GLN A 90 30.45 2.28 11.42
N HIS A 91 30.17 1.10 11.98
CA HIS A 91 30.82 0.60 13.20
C HIS A 91 32.17 -0.08 12.94
N GLY A 92 32.60 -0.23 11.68
CA GLY A 92 33.90 -0.79 11.33
C GLY A 92 34.06 -2.29 11.62
N ILE A 93 32.98 -3.03 11.86
CA ILE A 93 33.01 -4.45 12.23
C ILE A 93 32.68 -5.35 11.03
N SER A 94 33.16 -6.58 11.06
CA SER A 94 32.89 -7.63 10.08
C SER A 94 31.55 -8.33 10.34
N GLN A 95 31.10 -9.12 9.36
CA GLN A 95 29.89 -9.94 9.51
C GLN A 95 30.04 -11.01 10.60
N GLU A 96 31.25 -11.49 10.84
CA GLU A 96 31.55 -12.48 11.89
C GLU A 96 31.47 -11.84 13.27
N GLU A 97 32.14 -10.70 13.45
CA GLU A 97 32.15 -9.97 14.72
C GLU A 97 30.74 -9.55 15.14
N LEU A 98 29.94 -8.98 14.23
CA LEU A 98 28.57 -8.60 14.56
C LEU A 98 27.69 -9.81 14.90
N ALA A 99 27.86 -10.92 14.17
CA ALA A 99 27.13 -12.15 14.45
C ALA A 99 27.46 -12.70 15.85
N GLU A 100 28.73 -12.65 16.24
CA GLU A 100 29.18 -13.03 17.58
C GLU A 100 28.59 -12.12 18.66
N GLN A 101 28.63 -10.79 18.47
CA GLN A 101 28.10 -9.81 19.43
C GLN A 101 26.60 -10.01 19.71
N ILE A 102 25.80 -10.29 18.68
CA ILE A 102 24.34 -10.52 18.85
C ILE A 102 23.99 -12.00 19.08
N GLY A 103 25.00 -12.88 19.17
CA GLY A 103 24.83 -14.29 19.53
C GLY A 103 24.13 -15.13 18.45
N ILE A 104 24.51 -14.97 17.18
CA ILE A 104 23.98 -15.75 16.06
C ILE A 104 25.10 -16.33 15.19
N LYS A 105 24.74 -17.21 14.24
CA LYS A 105 25.69 -17.72 13.24
C LYS A 105 25.97 -16.66 12.17
N ARG A 106 27.23 -16.49 11.77
CA ARG A 106 27.62 -15.57 10.68
C ARG A 106 26.87 -15.79 9.38
N ASN A 107 26.57 -17.04 9.00
CA ASN A 107 25.76 -17.33 7.82
C ASN A 107 24.35 -16.74 7.92
N SER A 108 23.73 -16.79 9.11
CA SER A 108 22.42 -16.17 9.33
C SER A 108 22.46 -14.66 9.17
N TYR A 109 23.51 -14.01 9.70
CA TYR A 109 23.69 -12.57 9.53
C TYR A 109 23.93 -12.20 8.06
N SER A 110 24.79 -12.97 7.37
CA SER A 110 25.07 -12.78 5.95
C SER A 110 23.81 -12.92 5.10
N ASP A 111 22.93 -13.87 5.42
CA ASP A 111 21.65 -14.03 4.72
C ASP A 111 20.72 -12.83 4.91
N TRP A 112 20.82 -12.09 6.02
CA TRP A 112 20.04 -10.86 6.24
C TRP A 112 20.56 -9.68 5.41
N GLU A 113 21.87 -9.45 5.40
CA GLU A 113 22.49 -8.39 4.58
C GLU A 113 22.33 -8.65 3.07
N ASN A 114 22.21 -9.91 2.67
CA ASN A 114 21.96 -10.30 1.28
C ASN A 114 20.47 -10.39 0.94
N GLY A 115 19.56 -10.11 1.88
CA GLY A 115 18.12 -10.20 1.65
C GLY A 115 17.65 -11.61 1.28
N LYS A 116 18.26 -12.67 1.79
CA LYS A 116 17.79 -14.04 1.56
C LYS A 116 16.68 -14.42 2.55
N CYS A 117 16.82 -14.04 3.82
CA CYS A 117 15.81 -14.27 4.85
C CYS A 117 15.68 -13.06 5.79
N LYS A 118 14.59 -13.04 6.57
CA LYS A 118 14.36 -12.01 7.59
C LYS A 118 14.74 -12.56 8.97
N PRO A 119 15.30 -11.74 9.88
CA PRO A 119 15.48 -12.15 11.26
C PRO A 119 14.12 -12.40 11.95
N SER A 120 14.12 -13.22 13.01
CA SER A 120 12.99 -13.29 13.93
C SER A 120 12.87 -12.00 14.74
N TYR A 121 11.71 -11.76 15.35
CA TYR A 121 11.48 -10.59 16.19
C TYR A 121 12.54 -10.44 17.29
N GLU A 122 12.85 -11.50 18.04
CA GLU A 122 13.91 -11.50 19.07
C GLU A 122 15.28 -11.05 18.53
N LYS A 123 15.60 -11.40 17.28
CA LYS A 123 16.88 -11.01 16.65
C LYS A 123 16.85 -9.56 16.16
N LEU A 124 15.68 -9.05 15.79
CA LEU A 124 15.50 -7.64 15.47
C LEU A 124 15.69 -6.77 16.71
N GLU A 125 15.18 -7.18 17.87
CA GLU A 125 15.43 -6.49 19.15
C GLU A 125 16.92 -6.43 19.45
N LYS A 126 17.65 -7.56 19.34
CA LYS A 126 19.10 -7.56 19.56
C LYS A 126 19.88 -6.63 18.63
N ILE A 127 19.46 -6.52 17.36
CA ILE A 127 20.07 -5.58 16.41
C ILE A 127 19.77 -4.14 16.83
N ALA A 128 18.51 -3.85 17.18
CA ALA A 128 18.07 -2.54 17.61
C ALA A 128 18.82 -2.08 18.87
N ASP A 129 18.96 -2.97 19.86
CA ASP A 129 19.68 -2.72 21.09
C ASP A 129 21.18 -2.52 20.84
N PHE A 130 21.80 -3.36 20.01
CA PHE A 130 23.23 -3.27 19.70
C PHE A 130 23.61 -1.96 19.01
N PHE A 131 22.78 -1.48 18.08
CA PHE A 131 23.00 -0.24 17.35
C PHE A 131 22.34 0.99 17.98
N GLU A 132 21.62 0.82 19.10
CA GLU A 132 20.83 1.87 19.76
C GLU A 132 19.87 2.61 18.82
N ILE A 133 19.18 1.85 17.96
CA ILE A 133 18.23 2.39 16.96
C ILE A 133 16.82 1.85 17.16
N SER A 134 15.83 2.56 16.62
CA SER A 134 14.47 2.04 16.54
C SER A 134 14.29 1.06 15.38
N LEU A 135 13.40 0.08 15.56
CA LEU A 135 12.97 -0.80 14.46
C LEU A 135 12.31 0.01 13.33
N ASP A 136 11.61 1.09 13.65
CA ASP A 136 11.01 1.99 12.66
C ASP A 136 12.07 2.58 11.73
N TRP A 137 13.19 3.06 12.28
CA TRP A 137 14.31 3.55 11.47
C TRP A 137 14.87 2.44 10.59
N LEU A 138 15.08 1.24 11.14
CA LEU A 138 15.61 0.09 10.41
C LEU A 138 14.73 -0.29 9.20
N PHE A 139 13.40 -0.21 9.36
CA PHE A 139 12.43 -0.48 8.29
C PHE A 139 12.03 0.73 7.44
N GLY A 140 12.53 1.93 7.74
CA GLY A 140 12.34 3.14 6.92
C GLY A 140 11.05 3.87 7.14
N ARG A 141 10.49 3.69 8.32
CA ARG A 141 9.43 4.53 8.83
C ARG A 141 10.08 5.78 9.44
N LYS A 142 9.56 6.94 9.08
CA LYS A 142 9.94 8.23 9.65
C LYS A 142 9.13 8.48 10.91
#